data_AF-A0A538KUE5-F1
#
_entry.id   AF-A0A538KUE5-F1
#
_cell.length_a   1.000
_cell.length_b   1.000
_cell.length_c   1.000
_cell.angle_alpha   90.00
_cell.angle_beta   90.00
_cell.angle_gamma   90.00
#
_symmetry.space_group_name_H-M   'P 1'
#
loop_
_entity.id
_entity.type
_entity.pdbx_description
1 polymer ?
#
loop_
_entity_poly.entity_id
_entity_poly.type
_entity_poly.pdbx_seq_one_letter_code
_entity_poly.pdbx_strand_id
1 'polypeptide(L)'
;MADRVLFIGWGRVVAGREERALEVFNESMGFYGRLQQQGKIEGFNTVLLDPNARLAGYIELRGSAKQIADCRVDDDFRQLQADAAMIVDELCLYDGACDKGVEKQVGIFQRAMGKVPQMTG
;
A
#
# COMPACT_ATOMS: atom_id res chain seq x y z
N MET A 1 -12.70 3.09 11.92
CA MET A 1 -12.66 1.74 11.34
C MET A 1 -12.27 1.89 9.90
N ALA A 2 -11.20 1.20 9.51
CA ALA A 2 -10.64 1.29 8.19
C ALA A 2 -11.68 0.90 7.13
N ASP A 3 -11.72 1.67 6.05
CA ASP A 3 -12.47 1.36 4.85
C ASP A 3 -11.58 1.45 3.58
N ARG A 4 -10.34 1.90 3.77
CA ARG A 4 -9.32 2.05 2.74
C ARG A 4 -8.01 1.44 3.17
N VAL A 5 -7.30 0.94 2.16
CA VAL A 5 -5.92 0.47 2.26
C VAL A 5 -5.07 1.20 1.23
N LEU A 6 -3.86 1.59 1.62
CA LEU A 6 -2.79 1.92 0.70
C LEU A 6 -1.81 0.75 0.68
N PHE A 7 -1.80 0.04 -0.43
CA PHE A 7 -0.82 -1.02 -0.68
C PHE A 7 0.45 -0.41 -1.24
N ILE A 8 1.60 -0.78 -0.68
CA ILE A 8 2.93 -0.34 -1.09
C ILE A 8 3.76 -1.61 -1.32
N GLY A 9 4.00 -1.97 -2.57
CA GLY A 9 4.76 -3.18 -2.93
C GLY A 9 6.08 -2.83 -3.58
N TRP A 10 7.08 -3.70 -3.40
CA TRP A 10 8.39 -3.56 -4.04
C TRP A 10 8.92 -4.90 -4.54
N GLY A 11 9.78 -4.82 -5.56
CA GLY A 11 10.53 -5.94 -6.12
C GLY A 11 11.90 -6.12 -5.47
N ARG A 12 12.83 -6.70 -6.22
CA ARG A 12 14.19 -6.97 -5.74
C ARG A 12 14.94 -5.68 -5.37
N VAL A 13 15.84 -5.77 -4.41
CA VAL A 13 16.81 -4.71 -4.13
C VAL A 13 17.80 -4.61 -5.30
N VAL A 14 18.11 -3.38 -5.72
CA VAL A 14 19.11 -3.13 -6.75
C VAL A 14 20.49 -3.49 -6.20
N ALA A 15 21.25 -4.29 -6.95
CA ALA A 15 22.57 -4.76 -6.53
C ALA A 15 23.51 -3.60 -6.14
N GLY A 16 24.17 -3.73 -5.00
CA GLY A 16 25.05 -2.70 -4.42
C GLY A 16 24.33 -1.61 -3.61
N ARG A 17 23.01 -1.73 -3.39
CA ARG A 17 22.21 -0.80 -2.57
C ARG A 17 21.63 -1.46 -1.32
N GLU A 18 22.12 -2.63 -0.94
CA GLU A 18 21.55 -3.48 0.11
C GLU A 18 21.53 -2.79 1.48
N GLU A 19 22.60 -2.07 1.83
CA GLU A 19 22.69 -1.32 3.09
C GLU A 19 21.67 -0.18 3.14
N ARG A 20 21.63 0.67 2.11
CA ARG A 20 20.63 1.75 2.01
C ARG A 20 19.20 1.20 1.96
N ALA A 21 19.01 0.02 1.35
CA ALA A 21 17.70 -0.61 1.31
C ALA A 21 17.19 -1.01 2.69
N LEU A 22 18.08 -1.55 3.53
CA LEU A 22 17.75 -1.87 4.91
C LEU A 22 17.47 -0.60 5.74
N GLU A 23 18.23 0.48 5.53
CA GLU A 23 17.99 1.77 6.18
C GLU A 23 16.60 2.32 5.85
N VAL A 24 16.27 2.47 4.56
CA VAL A 24 14.97 3.00 4.12
C VAL A 24 13.80 2.14 4.59
N PHE A 25 13.98 0.81 4.65
CA PHE A 25 12.99 -0.09 5.23
C PHE A 25 12.74 0.21 6.71
N ASN A 26 13.81 0.37 7.51
CA ASN A 26 13.69 0.71 8.93
C ASN A 26 13.11 2.12 9.15
N GLU A 27 13.50 3.10 8.35
CA GLU A 27 12.93 4.45 8.35
C GLU A 27 11.43 4.41 8.07
N SER A 28 11.01 3.59 7.09
CA SER A 28 9.60 3.36 6.75
C SER A 28 8.81 2.75 7.91
N MET A 29 9.35 1.71 8.56
CA MET A 29 8.72 1.09 9.74
C MET A 29 8.55 2.09 10.89
N GLY A 30 9.59 2.89 11.15
CA GLY A 30 9.52 3.94 12.16
C GLY A 30 8.48 5.00 11.82
N PHE A 31 8.40 5.43 10.55
CA PHE A 31 7.44 6.41 10.09
C PHE A 31 5.99 5.91 10.25
N TYR A 32 5.67 4.72 9.74
CA TYR A 32 4.32 4.16 9.84
C TYR A 32 3.91 3.87 11.29
N GLY A 33 4.85 3.42 12.13
CA GLY A 33 4.63 3.27 13.57
C GLY A 33 4.24 4.59 14.24
N ARG A 34 4.90 5.70 13.91
CA ARG A 34 4.52 7.04 14.40
C ARG A 34 3.16 7.48 13.89
N LEU A 35 2.86 7.27 12.61
CA LEU A 35 1.54 7.60 12.05
C LEU A 35 0.42 6.85 12.79
N GLN A 36 0.61 5.56 13.08
CA GLN A 36 -0.36 4.77 13.82
C GLN A 36 -0.52 5.28 15.25
N GLN A 37 0.57 5.54 15.97
CA GLN A 37 0.53 6.07 17.34
C GLN A 37 -0.17 7.44 17.43
N GLN A 38 -0.02 8.27 16.39
CA GLN A 38 -0.67 9.58 16.29
C GLN A 38 -2.13 9.50 15.78
N GLY A 39 -2.64 8.30 15.45
CA GLY A 39 -3.97 8.11 14.87
C GLY A 39 -4.12 8.66 13.44
N LYS A 40 -3.01 8.97 12.76
CA LYS A 40 -2.99 9.40 11.35
C LYS A 40 -3.31 8.25 10.40
N ILE A 41 -3.07 7.01 10.82
CA ILE A 41 -3.58 5.77 10.21
C ILE A 41 -4.15 4.89 11.32
N GLU A 42 -4.99 3.91 10.97
CA GLU A 42 -5.52 2.96 11.96
C GLU A 42 -4.55 1.82 12.26
N GLY A 43 -3.71 1.46 11.29
CA GLY A 43 -2.64 0.49 11.48
C GLY A 43 -1.95 0.14 10.17
N PHE A 44 -0.91 -0.68 10.26
CA PHE A 44 -0.25 -1.24 9.09
C PHE A 44 0.19 -2.68 9.31
N ASN A 45 0.39 -3.39 8.21
CA ASN A 45 0.98 -4.73 8.19
C ASN A 45 2.13 -4.78 7.18
N THR A 46 3.18 -5.50 7.51
CA THR A 46 4.35 -5.70 6.65
C THR A 46 4.52 -7.17 6.37
N VAL A 47 4.67 -7.52 5.10
CA VAL A 47 4.81 -8.91 4.65
C VAL A 47 6.02 -9.02 3.73
N LEU A 48 6.94 -9.91 4.09
CA LEU A 48 8.04 -10.34 3.23
C LEU A 48 7.64 -11.65 2.57
N LEU A 49 7.87 -11.74 1.27
CA LEU A 49 7.43 -12.87 0.46
C LEU A 49 8.61 -13.77 0.12
N ASP A 50 8.33 -15.07 0.00
CA ASP A 50 9.28 -16.01 -0.58
C ASP A 50 9.58 -15.67 -2.04
N PRO A 51 10.73 -16.11 -2.58
CA PRO A 51 11.14 -15.81 -3.95
C PRO A 51 10.04 -16.09 -4.98
N ASN A 52 9.73 -15.08 -5.78
CA ASN A 52 8.77 -15.14 -6.87
C ASN A 52 9.19 -14.17 -7.99
N ALA A 53 8.43 -14.13 -9.07
CA ALA A 53 8.80 -13.36 -10.26
C ALA A 53 8.62 -11.84 -10.12
N ARG A 54 7.98 -11.33 -9.05
CA ARG A 54 7.48 -9.96 -9.03
C ARG A 54 7.77 -9.21 -7.72
N LEU A 55 7.24 -9.67 -6.59
CA LEU A 55 7.27 -8.91 -5.33
C LEU A 55 8.24 -9.54 -4.33
N ALA A 56 9.15 -8.75 -3.77
CA ALA A 56 9.96 -9.15 -2.62
C ALA A 56 9.18 -8.97 -1.30
N GLY A 57 8.27 -7.99 -1.26
CA GLY A 57 7.45 -7.72 -0.10
C GLY A 57 6.45 -6.60 -0.35
N TYR A 58 5.61 -6.36 0.64
CA TYR A 58 4.67 -5.24 0.64
C TYR A 58 4.31 -4.77 2.05
N ILE A 59 3.78 -3.55 2.11
CA ILE A 59 3.21 -2.92 3.30
C ILE A 59 1.79 -2.45 2.97
N GLU A 60 0.86 -2.74 3.87
CA GLU A 60 -0.52 -2.26 3.78
C GLU A 60 -0.78 -1.25 4.90
N LEU A 61 -1.00 0.02 4.55
CA LEU A 61 -1.49 1.03 5.49
C LEU A 61 -3.02 1.03 5.46
N ARG A 62 -3.67 0.92 6.63
CA ARG A 62 -5.14 0.87 6.74
C ARG A 62 -5.66 2.10 7.46
N GLY A 63 -6.79 2.64 6.99
CA GLY A 63 -7.45 3.77 7.62
C GLY A 63 -8.70 4.20 6.89
N SER A 64 -9.25 5.34 7.30
CA SER A 64 -10.31 6.03 6.57
C SER A 64 -9.80 6.60 5.24
N ALA A 65 -10.70 6.89 4.31
CA ALA A 65 -10.35 7.60 3.08
C ALA A 65 -9.57 8.91 3.29
N LYS A 66 -9.93 9.69 4.33
CA LYS A 66 -9.21 10.91 4.67
C LYS A 66 -7.79 10.61 5.17
N GLN A 67 -7.63 9.67 6.09
CA GLN A 67 -6.33 9.29 6.63
C GLN A 67 -5.36 8.82 5.54
N ILE A 68 -5.84 7.97 4.62
CA ILE A 68 -5.02 7.51 3.50
C ILE A 68 -4.69 8.66 2.54
N ALA A 69 -5.66 9.54 2.21
CA ALA A 69 -5.41 10.69 1.36
C ALA A 69 -4.40 11.68 1.97
N ASP A 70 -4.55 11.99 3.26
CA ASP A 70 -3.64 12.87 4.00
C ASP A 70 -2.21 12.29 4.02
N CYS A 71 -2.07 10.97 4.24
CA CYS A 71 -0.76 10.30 4.21
C CYS A 71 -0.06 10.42 2.85
N ARG A 72 -0.81 10.35 1.73
CA ARG A 72 -0.23 10.45 0.37
C ARG A 72 0.30 11.84 0.01
N VAL A 73 -0.20 12.87 0.69
CA VAL A 73 0.22 14.26 0.46
C VAL A 73 1.21 14.75 1.51
N ASP A 74 1.52 13.92 2.51
CA ASP A 74 2.55 14.18 3.50
C ASP A 74 3.95 14.13 2.85
N ASP A 75 4.75 15.16 3.09
CA ASP A 75 6.05 15.33 2.42
C ASP A 75 7.08 14.29 2.89
N ASP A 76 7.05 13.89 4.17
CA ASP A 76 7.93 12.85 4.69
C ASP A 76 7.58 11.49 4.06
N PHE A 77 6.29 11.20 3.89
CA PHE A 77 5.85 10.01 3.15
C PHE A 77 6.36 10.03 1.71
N ARG A 78 6.24 11.17 1.00
CA ARG A 78 6.70 11.30 -0.39
C ARG A 78 8.21 11.15 -0.52
N GLN A 79 8.97 11.69 0.44
CA GLN A 79 10.41 11.52 0.47
C GLN A 79 10.79 10.05 0.66
N LEU A 80 10.14 9.33 1.58
CA LEU A 80 10.35 7.89 1.75
C LEU A 80 10.04 7.09 0.48
N GLN A 81 8.99 7.44 -0.26
CA GLN A 81 8.71 6.79 -1.55
C GLN A 81 9.77 7.09 -2.61
N ALA A 82 10.28 8.32 -2.65
CA ALA A 82 11.35 8.68 -3.57
C ALA A 82 12.64 7.92 -3.24
N ASP A 83 13.01 7.85 -1.96
CA ASP A 83 14.16 7.09 -1.48
C ASP A 83 14.03 5.61 -1.83
N ALA A 84 12.85 5.01 -1.57
CA ALA A 84 12.55 3.63 -1.94
C ALA A 84 12.68 3.39 -3.45
N ALA A 85 12.14 4.28 -4.29
CA ALA A 85 12.22 4.15 -5.74
C ALA A 85 13.67 4.12 -6.27
N MET A 86 14.62 4.64 -5.51
CA MET A 86 16.04 4.64 -5.86
C MET A 86 16.78 3.36 -5.41
N ILE A 87 16.16 2.43 -4.68
CA ILE A 87 16.87 1.27 -4.10
C ILE A 87 16.24 -0.07 -4.45
N VAL A 88 14.98 -0.09 -4.86
CA VAL A 88 14.26 -1.32 -5.25
C VAL A 88 13.67 -1.19 -6.64
N ASP A 89 13.55 -2.32 -7.32
CA ASP A 89 12.79 -2.43 -8.56
C ASP A 89 11.27 -2.46 -8.28
N GLU A 90 10.47 -2.13 -9.28
CA GLU A 90 9.01 -2.34 -9.28
C GLU A 90 8.24 -1.74 -8.09
N LEU A 91 8.70 -0.62 -7.52
CA LEU A 91 7.95 0.09 -6.49
C LEU A 91 6.56 0.49 -7.03
N CYS A 92 5.50 0.09 -6.33
CA CYS A 92 4.14 0.36 -6.71
C CYS A 92 3.26 0.75 -5.51
N LEU A 93 2.34 1.67 -5.74
CA LEU A 93 1.38 2.13 -4.74
C LEU A 93 -0.03 2.05 -5.29
N TYR A 94 -0.92 1.32 -4.61
CA TYR A 94 -2.31 1.14 -5.02
C TYR A 94 -3.28 1.48 -3.91
N ASP A 95 -4.29 2.29 -4.23
CA ASP A 95 -5.39 2.55 -3.32
C ASP A 95 -6.44 1.43 -3.45
N GLY A 96 -6.80 0.84 -2.33
CA GLY A 96 -7.78 -0.24 -2.24
C GLY A 96 -8.91 0.07 -1.26
N ALA A 97 -9.98 -0.72 -1.35
CA ALA A 97 -10.98 -0.78 -0.29
C ALA A 97 -10.72 -2.02 0.57
N CYS A 98 -10.90 -1.89 1.88
CA CYS A 98 -10.79 -2.99 2.83
C CYS A 98 -11.93 -2.95 3.85
N ASP A 99 -12.12 -4.04 4.58
CA ASP A 99 -13.16 -4.19 5.62
C ASP A 99 -14.54 -3.69 5.13
N LYS A 100 -15.13 -2.72 5.83
CA LYS A 100 -16.45 -2.16 5.49
C LYS A 100 -16.48 -1.45 4.13
N GLY A 101 -15.32 -1.02 3.63
CA GLY A 101 -15.20 -0.41 2.30
C GLY A 101 -15.45 -1.39 1.16
N VAL A 102 -15.29 -2.70 1.39
CA VAL A 102 -15.48 -3.75 0.37
C VAL A 102 -16.94 -3.79 -0.09
N GLU A 103 -17.91 -3.71 0.84
CA GLU A 103 -19.34 -3.75 0.51
C GLU A 103 -19.73 -2.65 -0.49
N LYS A 104 -19.19 -1.44 -0.31
CA LYS A 104 -19.39 -0.32 -1.24
C LYS A 104 -18.86 -0.63 -2.64
N GLN A 105 -17.68 -1.26 -2.74
CA GLN A 105 -17.09 -1.64 -4.03
C GLN A 105 -17.88 -2.75 -4.71
N VAL A 106 -18.33 -3.75 -3.95
CA VAL A 106 -19.20 -4.81 -4.46
C VAL A 106 -20.49 -4.22 -5.02
N GLY A 107 -21.11 -3.26 -4.33
CA GLY A 107 -22.31 -2.58 -4.83
C GLY A 107 -22.06 -1.78 -6.13
N ILE A 108 -20.88 -1.17 -6.30
CA ILE A 108 -20.49 -0.53 -7.57
C ILE A 108 -20.38 -1.57 -8.68
N PHE A 109 -19.71 -2.69 -8.41
CA PHE A 109 -19.52 -3.76 -9.35
C PHE A 109 -20.85 -4.39 -9.80
N GLN A 110 -21.77 -4.66 -8.87
CA GLN A 110 -23.12 -5.16 -9.17
C GLN A 110 -23.90 -4.23 -10.12
N ARG A 111 -23.81 -2.91 -9.90
CA ARG A 111 -24.43 -1.93 -10.80
C ARG A 111 -23.79 -1.92 -12.20
N ALA A 112 -22.49 -2.17 -12.30
CA ALA A 112 -21.80 -2.28 -13.58
C ALA A 112 -22.17 -3.58 -14.32
N MET A 113 -22.25 -4.70 -13.59
CA MET A 113 -22.64 -6.00 -14.12
C MET A 113 -24.02 -5.96 -14.80
N GLY A 114 -24.98 -5.23 -14.23
CA GLY A 114 -26.31 -5.03 -14.84
C GLY A 114 -26.30 -4.33 -16.20
N LYS A 115 -25.17 -3.77 -16.64
CA LYS A 115 -24.99 -3.12 -17.95
C LYS A 115 -24.25 -3.99 -18.97
N VAL A 116 -23.75 -5.15 -18.55
CA VAL A 116 -23.01 -6.08 -19.41
C VAL A 116 -23.93 -7.23 -19.79
N PRO A 117 -24.16 -7.51 -21.09
CA PRO A 117 -24.90 -8.68 -21.53
C PRO A 117 -24.28 -9.94 -20.93
N GLN A 118 -25.09 -10.71 -20.19
CA GLN A 118 -24.66 -11.99 -19.67
C GLN A 118 -24.77 -13.01 -20.80
N MET A 119 -23.63 -13.56 -21.26
CA MET A 119 -23.65 -14.69 -22.17
C MET A 119 -24.29 -15.86 -21.42
N THR A 120 -25.53 -16.17 -21.76
CA THR A 120 -26.21 -17.36 -21.28
C THR A 120 -25.56 -18.53 -22.00
N GLY A 121 -24.83 -19.36 -21.24
CA GLY A 121 -24.31 -20.64 -21.73
C GLY A 121 -25.42 -21.66 -21.98
#